data_AF-A0A926BPB3-F1
#
_entry.id   AF-A0A926BPB3-F1
#
_cell.length_a   1.000
_cell.length_b   1.000
_cell.length_c   1.000
_cell.angle_alpha   90.00
_cell.angle_beta   90.00
_cell.angle_gamma   90.00
#
_symmetry.space_group_name_H-M   'P 1'
#
loop_
_entity.id
_entity.type
_entity.pdbx_description
1 polymer ?
#
loop_
_entity_poly.entity_id
_entity_poly.type
_entity_poly.pdbx_seq_one_letter_code
_entity_poly.pdbx_strand_id
1 'polypeptide(L)'
;AARIPVPVVQIEHILALLRVLRQRPGMFVGWVEAWRVQHYLNGLEQGLTLCGFEDAGGWREAVTTRRGWRIGGDGLIAAIERSGLTGDAVVGELVDIYIEMWEMYRDRGAVSPTPLSPGMTHLNDSGNIIDVGK
;
A
#
# COMPACT_ATOMS: atom_id res chain seq x y z
N ALA A 1 -9.00 -0.70 22.24
CA ALA A 1 -10.31 -0.34 21.67
C ALA A 1 -10.82 -1.53 20.86
N ALA A 2 -12.12 -1.82 20.88
CA ALA A 2 -12.68 -2.86 20.01
C ALA A 2 -12.56 -2.41 18.55
N ARG A 3 -11.93 -3.22 17.69
CA ARG A 3 -11.89 -2.97 16.24
C ARG A 3 -13.30 -3.10 15.70
N ILE A 4 -13.89 -2.00 15.25
CA ILE A 4 -15.14 -2.03 14.49
C ILE A 4 -14.79 -2.65 13.13
N PRO A 5 -15.43 -3.76 12.72
CA PRO A 5 -15.18 -4.32 11.41
C PRO A 5 -15.60 -3.32 10.34
N VAL A 6 -14.65 -2.90 9.52
CA VAL A 6 -14.93 -2.10 8.33
C VAL A 6 -15.83 -2.92 7.40
N PRO A 7 -17.02 -2.43 7.01
CA PRO A 7 -17.87 -3.12 6.07
C PRO A 7 -17.16 -3.32 4.71
N VAL A 8 -17.16 -4.55 4.19
CA VAL A 8 -16.61 -4.92 2.87
C VAL A 8 -17.09 -3.98 1.76
N VAL A 9 -18.36 -3.54 1.83
CA VAL A 9 -18.96 -2.58 0.90
C VAL A 9 -18.19 -1.26 0.80
N GLN A 10 -17.65 -0.76 1.91
CA GLN A 10 -16.88 0.49 1.91
C GLN A 10 -15.52 0.31 1.23
N ILE A 11 -14.89 -0.86 1.40
CA ILE A 11 -13.62 -1.18 0.72
C ILE A 11 -13.85 -1.32 -0.79
N GLU A 12 -14.96 -1.92 -1.22
CA GLU A 12 -15.32 -1.97 -2.64
C GLU A 12 -15.50 -0.58 -3.27
N HIS A 13 -16.03 0.39 -2.52
CA HIS A 13 -16.11 1.78 -3.00
C HIS A 13 -14.73 2.44 -3.12
N ILE A 14 -13.81 2.16 -2.19
CA ILE A 14 -12.42 2.63 -2.27
C ILE A 14 -11.73 2.03 -3.51
N LEU A 15 -11.88 0.71 -3.72
CA LEU A 15 -11.36 0.03 -4.89
C LEU A 15 -11.96 0.55 -6.20
N ALA A 16 -13.26 0.83 -6.22
CA ALA A 16 -13.92 1.44 -7.38
C ALA A 16 -13.33 2.82 -7.68
N LEU A 17 -13.15 3.67 -6.66
CA LEU A 17 -12.51 4.99 -6.80
C LEU A 17 -11.10 4.87 -7.37
N LEU A 18 -10.27 3.97 -6.84
CA LEU A 18 -8.90 3.75 -7.30
C LEU A 18 -8.84 3.21 -8.72
N ARG A 19 -9.77 2.33 -9.12
CA ARG A 19 -9.88 1.84 -10.51
C ARG A 19 -10.27 2.97 -11.46
N VAL A 20 -11.13 3.91 -11.06
CA VAL A 20 -11.42 5.11 -11.86
C VAL A 20 -10.20 6.03 -11.93
N LEU A 21 -9.51 6.25 -10.81
CA LEU A 21 -8.25 7.01 -10.79
C LEU A 21 -7.22 6.41 -11.76
N ARG A 22 -7.09 5.08 -11.80
CA ARG A 22 -6.18 4.36 -12.71
C ARG A 22 -6.47 4.64 -14.18
N GLN A 23 -7.74 4.74 -14.54
CA GLN A 23 -8.20 4.97 -15.91
C GLN A 23 -8.18 6.45 -16.30
N ARG A 24 -8.40 7.35 -15.33
CA ARG A 24 -8.62 8.78 -15.56
C ARG A 24 -7.90 9.65 -14.53
N PRO A 25 -6.56 9.57 -14.40
CA PRO A 25 -5.84 10.28 -13.35
C PRO A 25 -6.03 11.80 -13.41
N GLY A 26 -6.11 12.38 -14.61
CA GLY A 26 -6.29 13.82 -14.80
C GLY A 26 -7.60 14.38 -14.23
N MET A 27 -8.64 13.55 -14.04
CA MET A 27 -9.88 13.97 -13.39
C MET A 27 -9.68 14.29 -11.89
N PHE A 28 -8.70 13.67 -11.26
CA PHE A 28 -8.45 13.79 -9.81
C PHE A 28 -7.33 14.78 -9.50
N VAL A 29 -6.27 14.80 -10.31
CA VAL A 29 -5.07 15.61 -10.04
C VAL A 29 -4.84 16.74 -11.04
N GLY A 30 -5.71 16.89 -12.05
CA GLY A 30 -5.55 17.86 -13.12
C GLY A 30 -4.41 17.47 -14.06
N TRP A 31 -3.23 18.04 -13.83
CA TRP A 31 -2.02 17.64 -14.56
C TRP A 31 -1.50 16.31 -14.00
N VAL A 32 -1.36 15.30 -14.88
CA VAL A 32 -0.91 13.97 -14.49
C VAL A 32 0.61 13.95 -14.35
N GLU A 33 1.09 13.98 -13.11
CA GLU A 33 2.50 13.82 -12.74
C GLU A 33 2.58 12.83 -11.58
N ALA A 34 3.61 11.96 -11.57
CA ALA A 34 3.75 10.90 -10.57
C ALA A 34 3.68 11.44 -9.13
N TRP A 35 4.35 12.55 -8.85
CA TRP A 35 4.35 13.16 -7.51
C TRP A 35 2.97 13.67 -7.09
N ARG A 36 2.19 14.26 -8.01
CA ARG A 36 0.81 14.70 -7.73
C ARG A 36 -0.11 13.54 -7.42
N VAL A 37 0.01 12.45 -8.18
CA VAL A 37 -0.74 11.22 -7.93
C VAL A 37 -0.34 10.62 -6.59
N GLN A 38 0.95 10.59 -6.25
CA GLN A 38 1.41 10.14 -4.94
C GLN A 38 0.84 10.99 -3.80
N HIS A 39 0.84 12.33 -3.91
CA HIS A 39 0.23 13.19 -2.89
C HIS A 39 -1.27 12.96 -2.74
N TYR A 40 -1.99 12.79 -3.85
CA TYR A 40 -3.41 12.45 -3.82
C TYR A 40 -3.65 11.13 -3.07
N LEU A 41 -2.88 10.09 -3.40
CA LEU A 41 -2.99 8.77 -2.77
C LEU A 41 -2.65 8.82 -1.27
N ASN A 42 -1.59 9.54 -0.89
CA ASN A 42 -1.21 9.73 0.51
C ASN A 42 -2.29 10.54 1.29
N GLY A 43 -2.92 11.53 0.64
CA GLY A 43 -4.02 12.28 1.24
C GLY A 43 -5.27 11.42 1.42
N LEU A 44 -5.58 10.58 0.43
CA LEU A 44 -6.67 9.60 0.52
C LEU A 44 -6.43 8.62 1.68
N GLU A 45 -5.23 8.05 1.77
CA GLU A 45 -4.83 7.14 2.86
C GLU A 45 -4.99 7.78 4.25
N GLN A 46 -4.53 9.02 4.42
CA GLN A 46 -4.70 9.76 5.67
C GLN A 46 -6.17 10.02 5.99
N GLY A 47 -6.97 10.41 4.99
CA GLY A 47 -8.41 10.60 5.15
C GLY A 47 -9.13 9.31 5.56
N LEU A 48 -8.77 8.19 4.94
CA LEU A 48 -9.31 6.87 5.28
C LEU A 48 -8.89 6.43 6.70
N THR A 49 -7.66 6.72 7.10
CA THR A 49 -7.19 6.50 8.48
C THR A 49 -8.04 7.27 9.50
N LEU A 50 -8.34 8.54 9.22
CA LEU A 50 -9.22 9.36 10.07
C LEU A 50 -10.66 8.82 10.13
N CYS A 51 -11.12 8.12 9.08
CA CYS A 51 -12.41 7.44 9.05
C CYS A 51 -12.40 6.04 9.68
N GLY A 52 -11.29 5.62 10.31
CA GLY A 52 -11.16 4.33 10.99
C GLY A 52 -10.71 3.18 10.10
N PHE A 53 -10.34 3.44 8.85
CA PHE A 53 -9.64 2.47 8.01
C PHE A 53 -8.15 2.54 8.36
N GLU A 54 -7.76 1.91 9.45
CA GLU A 54 -6.34 1.88 9.83
C GLU A 54 -5.53 1.16 8.76
N ASP A 55 -4.62 1.88 8.09
CA ASP A 55 -3.43 1.21 7.58
C ASP A 55 -2.65 0.74 8.80
N ALA A 56 -2.68 -0.55 9.06
CA ALA A 56 -1.78 -1.15 10.01
C ALA A 56 -0.37 -1.21 9.38
N GLY A 57 0.18 -0.03 9.05
CA GLY A 57 1.52 0.40 8.62
C GLY A 57 2.24 -0.36 7.51
N GLY A 58 1.80 -1.56 7.18
CA GLY A 58 2.61 -2.54 6.48
C GLY A 58 1.97 -3.03 5.20
N TRP A 59 0.70 -2.71 4.90
CA TRP A 59 0.08 -3.23 3.67
C TRP A 59 0.71 -2.57 2.45
N ARG A 60 0.87 -1.23 2.48
CA ARG A 60 1.54 -0.51 1.40
C ARG A 60 2.99 -0.97 1.23
N GLU A 61 3.72 -1.10 2.33
CA GLU A 61 5.12 -1.54 2.32
C GLU A 61 5.24 -2.99 1.83
N ALA A 62 4.37 -3.89 2.27
CA ALA A 62 4.35 -5.30 1.86
C ALA A 62 4.05 -5.43 0.36
N VAL A 63 3.07 -4.68 -0.16
CA VAL A 63 2.76 -4.64 -1.59
C VAL A 63 3.94 -4.07 -2.38
N THR A 64 4.48 -2.93 -1.94
CA THR A 64 5.61 -2.28 -2.61
C THR A 64 6.81 -3.23 -2.70
N THR A 65 7.13 -3.89 -1.59
CA THR A 65 8.22 -4.88 -1.52
C THR A 65 7.92 -6.11 -2.39
N ARG A 66 6.69 -6.64 -2.34
CA ARG A 66 6.25 -7.80 -3.15
C ARG A 66 6.36 -7.53 -4.65
N ARG A 67 6.10 -6.29 -5.07
CA ARG A 67 6.23 -5.83 -6.45
C ARG A 67 7.69 -5.54 -6.87
N GLY A 68 8.64 -5.76 -5.96
CA GLY A 68 10.08 -5.67 -6.23
C GLY A 68 10.69 -4.29 -5.97
N TRP A 69 9.91 -3.34 -5.44
CA TRP A 69 10.41 -1.99 -5.18
C TRP A 69 11.07 -1.93 -3.80
N ARG A 70 12.29 -1.39 -3.77
CA ARG A 70 12.98 -1.03 -2.53
C ARG A 70 12.89 0.48 -2.34
N ILE A 71 12.14 0.91 -1.33
CA ILE A 71 12.05 2.32 -0.98
C ILE A 71 13.36 2.73 -0.31
N GLY A 72 14.17 3.53 -1.01
CA GLY A 72 15.37 4.17 -0.44
C GLY A 72 15.08 5.61 0.00
N GLY A 73 16.13 6.36 0.34
CA GLY A 73 16.02 7.77 0.75
C GLY A 73 15.34 8.68 -0.28
N ASP A 74 15.42 8.34 -1.56
CA ASP A 74 14.80 9.12 -2.66
C ASP A 74 13.31 8.81 -2.87
N GLY A 75 12.75 7.87 -2.10
CA GLY A 75 11.35 7.49 -2.18
C GLY A 75 11.00 6.55 -3.33
N LEU A 76 9.71 6.18 -3.39
CA LEU A 76 9.18 5.17 -4.30
C LEU A 76 9.21 5.60 -5.77
N ILE A 77 8.84 6.84 -6.08
CA ILE A 77 8.83 7.35 -7.47
C ILE A 77 10.22 7.21 -8.10
N ALA A 78 11.26 7.70 -7.43
CA ALA A 78 12.63 7.59 -7.91
C ALA A 78 13.09 6.12 -8.07
N ALA A 79 12.64 5.22 -7.17
CA ALA A 79 12.93 3.80 -7.30
C ALA A 79 12.28 3.19 -8.57
N ILE A 80 11.04 3.57 -8.88
CA ILE A 80 10.32 3.11 -10.07
C ILE A 80 10.93 3.73 -11.34
N GLU A 81 11.21 5.02 -11.36
CA GLU A 81 11.80 5.72 -12.52
C GLU A 81 13.18 5.16 -12.89
N ARG A 82 14.01 4.80 -11.90
CA ARG A 82 15.32 4.16 -12.15
C ARG A 82 15.24 2.81 -12.85
N SER A 83 14.07 2.16 -12.86
CA SER A 83 13.85 0.93 -13.65
C SER A 83 13.59 1.19 -15.13
N GLY A 84 13.49 2.46 -15.55
CA GLY A 84 13.25 2.86 -16.94
C GLY A 84 11.77 3.00 -17.30
N LEU A 85 10.86 2.97 -16.32
CA LEU A 85 9.44 3.21 -16.54
C LEU A 85 9.17 4.69 -16.89
N THR A 86 8.23 4.91 -17.81
CA THR A 86 7.78 6.26 -18.20
C THR A 86 6.90 6.87 -17.12
N GLY A 87 6.71 8.20 -17.13
CA GLY A 87 5.87 8.90 -16.15
C GLY A 87 4.44 8.31 -16.03
N ASP A 88 3.81 7.97 -17.15
CA ASP A 88 2.48 7.32 -17.16
C ASP A 88 2.52 5.92 -16.54
N ALA A 89 3.59 5.16 -16.78
CA ALA A 89 3.76 3.84 -16.19
C ALA A 89 4.06 3.92 -14.70
N VAL A 90 4.81 4.93 -14.24
CA VAL A 90 5.02 5.22 -12.81
C VAL A 90 3.69 5.57 -12.14
N VAL A 91 2.87 6.42 -12.75
CA VAL A 91 1.52 6.73 -12.26
C VAL A 91 0.68 5.47 -12.14
N GLY A 92 0.71 4.61 -13.17
CA GLY A 92 0.01 3.34 -13.14
C GLY A 92 0.45 2.45 -11.98
N GLU A 93 1.76 2.29 -11.81
CA GLU A 93 2.36 1.48 -10.76
C GLU A 93 2.00 1.97 -9.35
N LEU A 94 2.01 3.29 -9.14
CA LEU A 94 1.59 3.89 -7.86
C LEU A 94 0.13 3.55 -7.54
N VAL A 95 -0.77 3.65 -8.50
CA VAL A 95 -2.19 3.35 -8.27
C VAL A 95 -2.41 1.85 -8.07
N ASP A 96 -1.68 1.01 -8.83
CA ASP A 96 -1.78 -0.45 -8.73
C ASP A 96 -1.32 -0.95 -7.35
N ILE A 97 -0.29 -0.34 -6.75
CA ILE A 97 0.13 -0.60 -5.36
C ILE A 97 -1.02 -0.35 -4.37
N TYR A 98 -1.75 0.75 -4.51
CA TYR A 98 -2.86 1.08 -3.62
C TYR A 98 -4.07 0.16 -3.83
N ILE A 99 -4.38 -0.21 -5.07
CA ILE A 99 -5.45 -1.19 -5.36
C ILE A 99 -5.13 -2.52 -4.67
N GLU A 100 -3.92 -3.05 -4.89
CA GLU A 100 -3.47 -4.32 -4.32
C GLU A 100 -3.44 -4.28 -2.78
N MET A 101 -3.06 -3.14 -2.20
CA MET A 101 -3.09 -2.90 -0.75
C MET A 101 -4.52 -3.04 -0.19
N TRP A 102 -5.51 -2.37 -0.81
CA TRP A 102 -6.90 -2.44 -0.35
C TRP A 102 -7.57 -3.78 -0.64
N GLU A 103 -7.17 -4.48 -1.70
CA GLU A 103 -7.59 -5.87 -1.95
C GLU A 103 -7.09 -6.81 -0.84
N MET A 104 -5.82 -6.67 -0.42
CA MET A 104 -5.28 -7.43 0.71
C MET A 104 -5.97 -7.10 2.04
N TYR A 105 -6.25 -5.81 2.28
CA TYR A 105 -6.98 -5.35 3.47
C TYR A 105 -8.39 -5.95 3.54
N ARG A 106 -9.10 -6.00 2.40
CA ARG A 106 -10.41 -6.65 2.29
C ARG A 106 -10.35 -8.14 2.60
N ASP A 107 -9.42 -8.84 1.95
CA ASP A 107 -9.40 -10.31 1.95
C ASP A 107 -8.91 -10.92 3.26
N ARG A 108 -8.05 -10.21 4.01
CA ARG A 108 -7.48 -10.69 5.29
C ARG A 108 -8.18 -10.10 6.53
N GLY A 109 -9.14 -9.20 6.34
CA GLY A 109 -9.67 -8.36 7.40
C GLY A 109 -8.61 -7.38 7.92
N ALA A 110 -8.98 -6.46 8.81
CA ALA A 110 -8.09 -5.43 9.39
C ALA A 110 -6.95 -5.97 10.30
N VAL A 111 -6.48 -7.20 10.05
CA VAL A 111 -5.28 -7.76 10.66
C VAL A 111 -4.08 -7.09 10.00
N SER A 112 -3.14 -6.57 10.79
CA SER A 112 -1.89 -6.03 10.24
C SER A 112 -1.18 -7.11 9.42
N PRO A 113 -0.63 -6.82 8.23
CA PRO A 113 0.29 -7.75 7.62
C PRO A 113 1.45 -7.90 8.59
N THR A 114 1.82 -9.14 8.90
CA THR A 114 3.11 -9.41 9.53
C THR A 114 4.17 -8.79 8.63
N PRO A 115 5.05 -7.90 9.14
CA PRO A 115 6.13 -7.35 8.34
C PRO A 115 6.90 -8.50 7.70
N LEU A 116 7.09 -8.46 6.38
CA LEU A 116 8.05 -9.31 5.70
C LEU A 116 9.45 -8.79 6.06
N SER A 117 9.91 -9.05 7.28
CA SER A 117 11.26 -8.69 7.69
C SER A 117 12.27 -9.48 6.85
N PRO A 118 13.21 -8.82 6.15
CA PRO A 118 14.41 -9.49 5.70
C PRO A 118 15.24 -9.82 6.95
N GLY A 119 15.15 -11.07 7.41
CA GLY A 119 16.04 -11.62 8.43
C GLY A 119 15.67 -11.42 9.91
N MET A 120 14.43 -11.72 10.32
CA MET A 120 14.10 -11.82 11.75
C MET A 120 13.93 -13.27 12.21
N THR A 121 14.75 -13.65 13.18
CA THR A 121 14.65 -14.86 13.99
C THR A 121 13.30 -14.87 14.72
N HIS A 122 12.57 -15.99 14.65
CA HIS A 122 11.27 -16.12 15.31
C HIS A 122 11.45 -16.21 16.82
N LEU A 123 10.59 -15.59 17.63
CA LEU A 123 10.49 -15.88 19.06
C LEU A 123 9.27 -16.78 19.28
N ASN A 124 9.38 -17.86 20.08
CA ASN A 124 8.19 -18.63 20.49
C ASN A 124 7.41 -17.93 21.61
N ASP A 125 6.24 -18.47 21.95
CA ASP A 125 5.32 -17.97 23.00
C ASP A 125 5.94 -17.88 24.41
N SER A 126 7.17 -18.36 24.59
CA SER A 126 7.96 -18.23 25.82
C SER A 126 9.06 -17.17 25.75
N GLY A 127 9.15 -16.42 24.65
CA GLY A 127 10.15 -15.37 24.44
C GLY A 127 11.54 -15.88 24.03
N ASN A 128 11.66 -17.11 23.50
CA ASN A 128 12.95 -17.68 23.09
C ASN A 128 13.16 -17.62 21.58
N ILE A 129 14.39 -17.28 21.17
CA ILE A 129 14.82 -17.17 19.77
C ILE A 129 14.88 -18.56 19.11
N ILE A 130 14.12 -18.73 18.03
CA ILE A 130 14.08 -19.87 17.13
C ILE A 130 14.65 -19.43 15.78
N ASP A 131 15.84 -19.94 15.46
CA ASP A 131 16.40 -19.87 14.13
C ASP A 131 15.70 -20.93 13.26
N VAL A 132 15.01 -20.50 12.20
CA VAL A 132 14.31 -21.42 11.27
C VAL A 132 15.06 -21.40 9.95
N GLY A 133 16.25 -22.00 9.96
CA GLY A 133 17.08 -22.20 8.78
C GLY A 133 17.26 -23.69 8.46
N LYS A 134 16.47 -24.19 7.51
CA LYS A 134 16.91 -24.94 6.31
C LYS A 134 15.74 -25.24 5.38
#